data_AF-A0A449B4M2-F1
#
_entry.id   AF-A0A449B4M2-F1
#
_cell.length_a   1.000
_cell.length_b   1.000
_cell.length_c   1.000
_cell.angle_alpha   90.00
_cell.angle_beta   90.00
_cell.angle_gamma   90.00
#
_symmetry.space_group_name_H-M   'P 1'
#
loop_
_entity.id
_entity.type
_entity.pdbx_description
1 polymer ?
#
loop_
_entity_poly.entity_id
_entity_poly.type
_entity_poly.pdbx_seq_one_letter_code
_entity_poly.pdbx_strand_id
1 'polypeptide(L)'
;MITQNNNEKLSFWKPKTYTEEQKVSKNKLLASAFIWFGYSMFIAFLTGIITTYAISWKTDTIGTAGIAVMLTFGILGVISLFIELFFGWRMNFYVQLVFVTFGMMFLGFAVVSLIILFTVANKTVEYLLYSISIPMLLFILFGFLSYYNKIKIKPVYILLIIMAIVMLISTIVGFFVFSRWFEMFYVTLSVFIYSLILLIDIYMISNANRYFNEQMNTKNTNKEIMKLSIYFGFKIAYDCIYLIYYLFRIFIELKN
;
A
#
# COMPACT_ATOMS: atom_id res chain seq x y z
N MET A 1 -50.24 10.67 -33.17
CA MET A 1 -49.66 10.18 -31.90
C MET A 1 -48.33 9.53 -32.23
N ILE A 2 -47.22 10.19 -31.90
CA ILE A 2 -45.87 9.74 -32.24
C ILE A 2 -45.34 8.91 -31.06
N THR A 3 -45.23 7.60 -31.25
CA THR A 3 -44.49 6.70 -30.35
C THR A 3 -43.00 6.89 -30.59
N GLN A 4 -42.32 7.62 -29.70
CA GLN A 4 -40.86 7.69 -29.69
C GLN A 4 -40.26 6.42 -29.08
N ASN A 5 -39.28 5.90 -29.83
CA ASN A 5 -38.60 4.63 -29.69
C ASN A 5 -37.53 4.72 -28.57
N ASN A 6 -37.73 4.02 -27.45
CA ASN A 6 -36.87 4.06 -26.27
C ASN A 6 -35.65 3.12 -26.31
N ASN A 7 -35.25 2.62 -27.49
CA ASN A 7 -34.24 1.56 -27.62
C ASN A 7 -32.78 2.04 -27.80
N GLU A 8 -32.49 3.34 -27.78
CA GLU A 8 -31.12 3.83 -27.99
C GLU A 8 -30.24 3.95 -26.73
N LYS A 9 -30.76 3.71 -25.52
CA LYS A 9 -29.99 3.93 -24.27
C LYS A 9 -29.20 2.73 -23.74
N LEU A 10 -29.17 1.58 -24.42
CA LEU A 10 -28.57 0.34 -23.90
C LEU A 10 -27.36 -0.20 -24.69
N SER A 11 -26.84 0.52 -25.67
CA SER A 11 -25.71 0.04 -26.50
C SER A 11 -24.31 0.46 -25.98
N PHE A 12 -24.21 1.14 -24.83
CA PHE A 12 -22.93 1.69 -24.31
C PHE A 12 -21.93 0.63 -23.79
N TRP A 13 -22.31 -0.65 -23.72
CA TRP A 13 -21.49 -1.74 -23.14
C TRP A 13 -21.27 -2.93 -24.07
N LYS A 14 -21.29 -2.76 -25.40
CA LYS A 14 -20.79 -3.83 -26.28
C LYS A 14 -19.25 -3.81 -26.31
N PRO A 15 -18.56 -4.87 -25.85
CA PRO A 15 -17.11 -4.97 -26.01
C PRO A 15 -16.80 -4.98 -27.51
N LYS A 16 -16.06 -3.98 -27.98
CA LYS A 16 -15.56 -3.97 -29.36
C LYS A 16 -14.56 -5.12 -29.51
N THR A 17 -14.74 -5.91 -30.55
CA THR A 17 -13.79 -6.96 -30.96
C THR A 17 -12.46 -6.32 -31.34
N TYR A 18 -11.42 -6.67 -30.58
CA TYR A 18 -10.06 -6.17 -30.72
C TYR A 18 -9.44 -6.65 -32.04
N THR A 19 -9.06 -5.72 -32.92
CA THR A 19 -8.13 -6.00 -34.02
C THR A 19 -6.71 -6.07 -33.47
N GLU A 20 -5.98 -7.13 -33.80
CA GLU A 20 -4.64 -7.47 -33.29
C GLU A 20 -3.52 -6.44 -33.60
N GLU A 21 -3.84 -5.34 -34.29
CA GLU A 21 -2.87 -4.33 -34.74
C GLU A 21 -2.75 -3.08 -33.86
N GLN A 22 -3.50 -2.95 -32.75
CA GLN A 22 -3.13 -2.01 -31.67
C GLN A 22 -1.96 -2.57 -30.83
N LYS A 23 -0.85 -2.80 -31.53
CA LYS A 23 0.44 -3.26 -31.02
C LYS A 23 1.05 -2.24 -30.06
N VAL A 24 1.35 -2.74 -28.86
CA VAL A 24 2.07 -2.07 -27.75
C VAL A 24 1.30 -0.91 -27.12
N SER A 25 0.22 -1.21 -26.40
CA SER A 25 -0.32 -0.28 -25.41
C SER A 25 0.78 0.05 -24.38
N LYS A 26 1.28 1.29 -24.38
CA LYS A 26 2.31 1.71 -23.42
C LYS A 26 1.71 1.68 -22.02
N ASN A 27 2.18 0.79 -21.15
CA ASN A 27 1.77 0.68 -19.74
C ASN A 27 2.27 1.86 -18.89
N LYS A 28 1.95 3.09 -19.29
CA LYS A 28 2.50 4.32 -18.72
C LYS A 28 2.09 4.52 -17.27
N LEU A 29 0.81 4.30 -16.95
CA LEU A 29 0.30 4.48 -15.59
C LEU A 29 0.97 3.48 -14.64
N LEU A 30 0.99 2.21 -15.03
CA LEU A 30 1.55 1.13 -14.23
C LEU A 30 3.07 1.30 -14.02
N ALA A 31 3.82 1.61 -15.09
CA ALA A 31 5.25 1.89 -14.98
C ALA A 31 5.54 3.13 -14.12
N SER A 32 4.77 4.21 -14.30
CA SER A 32 4.94 5.42 -13.50
C SER A 32 4.62 5.19 -12.02
N ALA A 33 3.60 4.39 -11.70
CA ALA A 33 3.27 4.07 -10.32
C ALA A 33 4.36 3.22 -9.66
N PHE A 34 5.06 2.36 -10.40
CA PHE A 34 6.22 1.62 -9.88
C PHE A 34 7.42 2.50 -9.59
N ILE A 35 7.64 3.54 -10.40
CA ILE A 35 8.66 4.54 -10.09
C ILE A 35 8.30 5.26 -8.79
N TRP A 36 7.04 5.67 -8.62
CA TRP A 36 6.58 6.34 -7.40
C TRP A 36 6.54 5.44 -6.17
N PHE A 37 6.23 4.16 -6.34
CA PHE A 37 6.38 3.12 -5.32
C PHE A 37 7.84 3.01 -4.87
N GLY A 38 8.78 2.87 -5.82
CA GLY A 38 10.21 2.79 -5.52
C GLY A 38 10.72 4.04 -4.81
N TYR A 39 10.31 5.23 -5.26
CA TYR A 39 10.59 6.50 -4.58
C TYR A 39 10.08 6.51 -3.14
N SER A 40 8.82 6.13 -2.93
CA SER A 40 8.18 6.12 -1.62
C SER A 40 8.87 5.14 -0.65
N MET A 41 9.16 3.93 -1.13
CA MET A 41 9.92 2.92 -0.37
C MET A 41 11.31 3.44 -0.02
N PHE A 42 12.02 4.03 -0.98
CA PHE A 42 13.35 4.59 -0.73
C PHE A 42 13.34 5.66 0.36
N ILE A 43 12.40 6.61 0.32
CA ILE A 43 12.26 7.64 1.35
C ILE A 43 11.97 7.04 2.74
N ALA A 44 11.07 6.06 2.81
CA ALA A 44 10.74 5.41 4.07
C ALA A 44 11.94 4.66 4.67
N PHE A 45 12.66 3.88 3.86
CA PHE A 45 13.85 3.16 4.31
C PHE A 45 15.00 4.09 4.67
N LEU A 46 15.29 5.11 3.85
CA LEU A 46 16.31 6.10 4.15
C LEU A 46 16.04 6.80 5.48
N THR A 47 14.79 7.22 5.70
CA THR A 47 14.38 7.87 6.95
C THR A 47 14.49 6.91 8.14
N GLY A 48 14.07 5.65 7.98
CA GLY A 48 14.21 4.62 9.00
C GLY A 48 15.66 4.35 9.40
N ILE A 49 16.58 4.29 8.42
CA ILE A 49 18.02 4.11 8.66
C ILE A 49 18.60 5.30 9.41
N ILE A 50 18.37 6.53 8.92
CA ILE A 50 18.86 7.77 9.55
C ILE A 50 18.35 7.88 10.99
N THR A 51 17.06 7.59 11.20
CA THR A 51 16.43 7.63 12.52
C THR A 51 17.06 6.61 13.46
N THR A 52 17.22 5.37 13.00
CA THR A 52 17.83 4.31 13.82
C THR A 52 19.26 4.66 14.23
N TYR A 53 20.05 5.19 13.30
CA TYR A 53 21.41 5.64 13.58
C TYR A 53 21.41 6.78 14.63
N ALA A 54 20.56 7.79 14.45
CA ALA A 54 20.44 8.90 15.38
C ALA A 54 20.02 8.48 16.79
N ILE A 55 19.10 7.50 16.90
CA ILE A 55 18.65 6.92 18.16
C ILE A 55 19.79 6.13 18.82
N SER A 56 20.47 5.26 18.06
CA SER A 56 21.56 4.42 18.59
C SER A 56 22.75 5.21 19.13
N TRP A 57 22.96 6.44 18.65
CA TRP A 57 24.06 7.31 19.09
C TRP A 57 23.76 8.06 20.40
N LYS A 58 22.49 8.16 20.80
CA LYS A 58 22.04 8.94 21.97
C LYS A 58 21.41 8.06 23.08
N THR A 59 21.77 6.78 23.14
CA THR A 59 21.12 5.75 23.97
C THR A 59 20.97 6.09 25.46
N ASP A 60 21.82 6.95 26.02
CA ASP A 60 21.72 7.36 27.44
C ASP A 60 20.61 8.40 27.71
N THR A 61 19.99 8.97 26.66
CA THR A 61 18.95 10.02 26.77
C THR A 61 17.60 9.66 26.16
N ILE A 62 17.41 8.42 25.70
CA ILE A 62 16.09 7.94 25.26
C ILE A 62 15.25 7.58 26.49
N GLY A 63 15.01 8.58 27.33
CA GLY A 63 13.97 8.53 28.35
C GLY A 63 12.58 8.70 27.71
N THR A 64 11.62 9.10 28.53
CA THR A 64 10.23 9.40 28.15
C THR A 64 10.08 10.33 26.93
N ALA A 65 11.05 11.22 26.71
CA ALA A 65 11.08 12.12 25.55
C ALA A 65 11.17 11.37 24.20
N GLY A 66 11.90 10.26 24.12
CA GLY A 66 12.04 9.49 22.88
C GLY A 66 10.73 8.81 22.46
N ILE A 67 10.01 8.25 23.44
CA ILE A 67 8.69 7.63 23.23
C ILE A 67 7.67 8.69 22.79
N ALA A 68 7.68 9.87 23.42
CA ALA A 68 6.78 10.97 23.05
C ALA A 68 7.03 11.45 21.61
N VAL A 69 8.29 11.54 21.18
CA VAL A 69 8.63 11.88 19.79
C VAL A 69 8.12 10.79 18.84
N MET A 70 8.35 9.51 19.13
CA MET A 70 7.80 8.39 18.34
C MET A 70 6.29 8.42 18.20
N LEU A 71 5.57 8.66 19.30
CA LEU A 71 4.11 8.78 19.26
C LEU A 71 3.67 9.99 18.43
N THR A 72 4.34 11.14 18.58
CA THR A 72 4.01 12.35 17.82
C THR A 72 4.16 12.13 16.32
N PHE A 73 5.31 11.59 15.89
CA PHE A 73 5.54 11.26 14.48
C PHE A 73 4.61 10.15 13.98
N GLY A 74 4.26 9.18 14.81
CA GLY A 74 3.26 8.16 14.51
C GLY A 74 1.88 8.77 14.23
N ILE A 75 1.41 9.67 15.11
CA ILE A 75 0.12 10.37 14.95
C ILE A 75 0.14 11.23 13.68
N LEU A 76 1.21 12.00 13.44
CA LEU A 76 1.36 12.80 12.23
C LEU A 76 1.36 11.92 10.96
N GLY A 77 2.01 10.75 11.01
CA GLY A 77 1.97 9.76 9.95
C GLY A 77 0.56 9.24 9.66
N VAL A 78 -0.21 8.92 10.70
CA VAL A 78 -1.61 8.51 10.58
C VAL A 78 -2.46 9.63 9.97
N ILE A 79 -2.33 10.87 10.44
CA ILE A 79 -3.07 12.02 9.88
C ILE A 79 -2.72 12.22 8.40
N SER A 80 -1.43 12.19 8.05
CA SER A 80 -0.96 12.34 6.67
C SER A 80 -1.54 11.25 5.76
N LEU A 81 -1.61 10.02 6.25
CA LEU A 81 -2.24 8.90 5.56
C LEU A 81 -3.73 9.15 5.32
N PHE A 82 -4.48 9.57 6.35
CA PHE A 82 -5.90 9.86 6.19
C PHE A 82 -6.12 10.94 5.13
N ILE A 83 -5.32 11.99 5.14
CA ILE A 83 -5.38 13.05 4.14
C ILE A 83 -5.15 12.48 2.73
N GLU A 84 -4.10 11.67 2.53
CA GLU A 84 -3.78 11.12 1.22
C GLU A 84 -4.81 10.07 0.75
N LEU A 85 -5.30 9.19 1.62
CA LEU A 85 -6.30 8.19 1.25
C LEU A 85 -7.63 8.82 0.80
N PHE A 86 -8.12 9.83 1.51
CA PHE A 86 -9.42 10.44 1.23
C PHE A 86 -9.34 11.54 0.15
N PHE A 87 -8.27 12.33 0.15
CA PHE A 87 -8.15 13.52 -0.71
C PHE A 87 -7.08 13.41 -1.79
N GLY A 88 -6.13 12.47 -1.70
CA GLY A 88 -4.96 12.38 -2.58
C GLY A 88 -5.30 12.40 -4.07
N TRP A 89 -6.32 11.64 -4.48
CA TRP A 89 -6.79 11.60 -5.87
C TRP A 89 -7.33 12.93 -6.42
N ARG A 90 -7.69 13.89 -5.55
CA ARG A 90 -8.16 15.23 -5.92
C ARG A 90 -7.08 16.30 -5.82
N MET A 91 -5.92 15.97 -5.25
CA MET A 91 -4.86 16.95 -5.01
C MET A 91 -4.15 17.35 -6.31
N ASN A 92 -3.54 18.53 -6.28
CA ASN A 92 -2.58 18.90 -7.30
C ASN A 92 -1.31 18.06 -7.12
N PHE A 93 -0.65 17.72 -8.22
CA PHE A 93 0.58 16.94 -8.29
C PHE A 93 1.63 17.39 -7.25
N TYR A 94 1.89 18.70 -7.16
CA TYR A 94 2.92 19.22 -6.24
C TYR A 94 2.54 19.05 -4.77
N VAL A 95 1.27 19.27 -4.43
CA VAL A 95 0.77 19.11 -3.06
C VAL A 95 0.82 17.65 -2.68
N GLN A 96 0.36 16.77 -3.57
CA GLN A 96 0.40 15.33 -3.38
C GLN A 96 1.82 14.81 -3.18
N LEU A 97 2.78 15.27 -3.99
CA LEU A 97 4.20 14.91 -3.84
C LEU A 97 4.72 15.24 -2.43
N VAL A 98 4.39 16.43 -1.92
CA VAL A 98 4.79 16.85 -0.57
C VAL A 98 4.17 15.95 0.50
N PHE A 99 2.88 15.65 0.40
CA PHE A 99 2.19 14.75 1.34
C PHE A 99 2.73 13.32 1.30
N VAL A 100 3.01 12.79 0.11
CA VAL A 100 3.60 11.46 -0.07
C VAL A 100 4.98 11.38 0.57
N THR A 101 5.82 12.39 0.34
CA THR A 101 7.17 12.44 0.94
C THR A 101 7.10 12.52 2.46
N PHE A 102 6.31 13.43 3.02
CA PHE A 102 6.15 13.53 4.48
C PHE A 102 5.50 12.28 5.08
N GLY A 103 4.48 11.73 4.44
CA GLY A 103 3.83 10.49 4.88
C GLY A 103 4.84 9.33 4.94
N MET A 104 5.67 9.18 3.91
CA MET A 104 6.70 8.14 3.87
C MET A 104 7.86 8.40 4.84
N MET A 105 8.23 9.66 5.09
CA MET A 105 9.17 10.01 6.14
C MET A 105 8.63 9.63 7.53
N PHE A 106 7.37 9.97 7.82
CA PHE A 106 6.73 9.63 9.09
C PHE A 106 6.60 8.12 9.30
N LEU A 107 6.28 7.36 8.24
CA LEU A 107 6.27 5.90 8.29
C LEU A 107 7.66 5.31 8.43
N GLY A 108 8.65 5.87 7.73
CA GLY A 108 10.05 5.50 7.89
C GLY A 108 10.51 5.67 9.33
N PHE A 109 10.17 6.82 9.93
CA PHE A 109 10.44 7.13 11.32
C PHE A 109 9.71 6.20 12.29
N ALA A 110 8.40 6.00 12.13
CA ALA A 110 7.59 5.29 13.13
C ALA A 110 7.65 3.77 13.01
N VAL A 111 7.68 3.23 11.79
CA VAL A 111 7.56 1.78 11.52
C VAL A 111 8.90 1.20 11.11
N VAL A 112 9.52 1.75 10.07
CA VAL A 112 10.75 1.16 9.50
C VAL A 112 11.92 1.25 10.49
N SER A 113 12.05 2.37 11.21
CA SER A 113 13.10 2.50 12.24
C SER A 113 12.95 1.44 13.35
N LEU A 114 11.72 1.11 13.76
CA LEU A 114 11.47 0.06 14.75
C LEU A 114 11.93 -1.30 14.21
N ILE A 115 11.57 -1.64 12.98
CA ILE A 115 12.01 -2.89 12.34
C ILE A 115 13.54 -2.99 12.34
N ILE A 116 14.24 -1.94 11.92
CA ILE A 116 15.70 -1.93 11.83
C ILE A 116 16.31 -2.02 13.24
N LEU A 117 15.80 -1.26 14.21
CA LEU A 117 16.28 -1.28 15.58
C LEU A 117 16.15 -2.68 16.21
N PHE A 118 14.99 -3.32 16.05
CA PHE A 118 14.78 -4.71 16.51
C PHE A 118 15.68 -5.71 15.79
N THR A 119 15.93 -5.50 14.49
CA THR A 119 16.83 -6.34 13.69
C THR A 119 18.26 -6.26 14.22
N VAL A 120 18.75 -5.06 14.50
CA VAL A 120 20.10 -4.82 15.04
C VAL A 120 20.22 -5.40 16.45
N ALA A 121 19.23 -5.16 17.31
CA ALA A 121 19.23 -5.64 18.70
C ALA A 121 19.25 -7.17 18.81
N ASN A 122 18.50 -7.87 17.96
CA ASN A 122 18.35 -9.34 18.03
C ASN A 122 19.25 -10.10 17.06
N LYS A 123 20.06 -9.40 16.25
CA LYS A 123 20.88 -9.96 15.17
C LYS A 123 20.05 -10.81 14.19
N THR A 124 18.85 -10.33 13.82
CA THR A 124 17.86 -11.05 12.99
C THR A 124 17.77 -10.53 11.55
N VAL A 125 18.91 -10.23 10.92
CA VAL A 125 18.98 -9.66 9.56
C VAL A 125 18.27 -10.55 8.54
N GLU A 126 18.35 -11.87 8.69
CA GLU A 126 17.67 -12.84 7.83
C GLU A 126 16.15 -12.64 7.79
N TYR A 127 15.54 -12.34 8.94
CA TYR A 127 14.09 -12.13 9.03
C TYR A 127 13.66 -10.83 8.36
N LEU A 128 14.50 -9.79 8.39
CA LEU A 128 14.26 -8.57 7.63
C LEU A 128 14.26 -8.87 6.13
N LEU A 129 15.22 -9.65 5.63
CA LEU A 129 15.29 -10.04 4.23
C LEU A 129 14.07 -10.85 3.79
N TYR A 130 13.61 -11.82 4.59
CA TYR A 130 12.40 -12.57 4.31
C TYR A 130 11.15 -11.68 4.30
N SER A 131 11.06 -10.76 5.26
CA SER A 131 9.93 -9.83 5.39
C SER A 131 9.83 -8.86 4.21
N ILE A 132 10.96 -8.50 3.58
CA ILE A 132 10.98 -7.68 2.36
C ILE A 132 10.69 -8.53 1.12
N SER A 133 11.20 -9.76 1.07
CA SER A 133 11.10 -10.64 -0.10
C SER A 133 9.67 -11.12 -0.36
N ILE A 134 8.92 -11.46 0.70
CA ILE A 134 7.56 -12.00 0.57
C ILE A 134 6.58 -10.99 -0.07
N PRO A 135 6.48 -9.73 0.39
CA PRO A 135 5.67 -8.70 -0.26
C PRO A 135 6.04 -8.48 -1.72
N MET A 136 7.33 -8.51 -2.06
CA MET A 136 7.79 -8.37 -3.45
C MET A 136 7.35 -9.55 -4.32
N LEU A 137 7.40 -10.78 -3.80
CA LEU A 137 6.88 -11.95 -4.50
C LEU A 137 5.35 -11.87 -4.69
N LEU A 138 4.61 -11.49 -3.66
CA LEU A 138 3.15 -11.28 -3.75
C LEU A 138 2.83 -10.19 -4.78
N PHE A 139 3.61 -9.11 -4.78
CA PHE A 139 3.49 -8.01 -5.72
C PHE A 139 3.61 -8.48 -7.17
N ILE A 140 4.64 -9.29 -7.47
CA ILE A 140 4.85 -9.89 -8.79
C ILE A 140 3.70 -10.84 -9.16
N LEU A 141 3.29 -11.72 -8.24
CA LEU A 141 2.21 -12.68 -8.48
C LEU A 141 0.88 -12.00 -8.77
N PHE A 142 0.51 -11.00 -7.96
CA PHE A 142 -0.70 -10.23 -8.15
C PHE A 142 -0.65 -9.38 -9.42
N GLY A 143 0.51 -8.80 -9.73
CA GLY A 143 0.75 -8.09 -11.00
C GLY A 143 0.49 -8.99 -12.20
N PHE A 144 1.02 -10.22 -12.17
CA PHE A 144 0.79 -11.22 -13.20
C PHE A 144 -0.69 -11.63 -13.30
N LEU A 145 -1.32 -11.98 -12.18
CA LEU A 145 -2.74 -12.38 -12.15
C LEU A 145 -3.68 -11.27 -12.65
N SER A 146 -3.38 -10.03 -12.29
CA SER A 146 -4.12 -8.83 -12.70
C SER A 146 -3.96 -8.56 -14.20
N TYR A 147 -2.74 -8.69 -14.72
CA TYR A 147 -2.46 -8.52 -16.14
C TYR A 147 -3.31 -9.47 -17.02
N TYR A 148 -3.44 -10.73 -16.61
CA TYR A 148 -4.28 -11.72 -17.32
C TYR A 148 -5.77 -11.65 -16.95
N ASN A 149 -6.19 -10.65 -16.16
CA ASN A 149 -7.58 -10.47 -15.73
C ASN A 149 -8.19 -11.72 -15.06
N LYS A 150 -7.37 -12.55 -14.41
CA LYS A 150 -7.82 -13.80 -13.76
C LYS A 150 -8.43 -13.56 -12.37
N ILE A 151 -8.31 -12.35 -11.84
CA ILE A 151 -8.80 -11.98 -10.52
C ILE A 151 -10.31 -11.72 -10.56
N LYS A 152 -11.08 -12.54 -9.83
CA LYS A 152 -12.49 -12.25 -9.54
C LYS A 152 -12.56 -11.32 -8.34
N ILE A 153 -12.79 -10.02 -8.56
CA ILE A 153 -12.68 -9.02 -7.49
C ILE A 153 -13.80 -9.11 -6.43
N LYS A 154 -15.00 -9.58 -6.81
CA LYS A 154 -16.15 -9.71 -5.89
C LYS A 154 -15.86 -10.56 -4.63
N PRO A 155 -15.37 -11.82 -4.75
CA PRO A 155 -15.03 -12.62 -3.57
C PRO A 155 -13.88 -12.02 -2.75
N VAL A 156 -12.92 -11.34 -3.39
CA VAL A 156 -11.81 -10.67 -2.69
C VAL A 156 -12.34 -9.56 -1.76
N TYR A 157 -13.28 -8.73 -2.24
CA TYR A 157 -13.91 -7.71 -1.40
C TYR A 157 -14.72 -8.31 -0.24
N ILE A 158 -15.49 -9.37 -0.49
CA ILE A 158 -16.27 -10.04 0.57
C ILE A 158 -15.33 -10.57 1.65
N LEU A 159 -14.24 -11.24 1.24
CA LEU A 159 -13.24 -11.76 2.16
C LEU A 159 -12.57 -10.65 2.97
N LEU A 160 -12.22 -9.53 2.33
CA LEU A 160 -11.63 -8.36 3.00
C LEU A 160 -12.59 -7.79 4.06
N ILE A 161 -13.88 -7.64 3.75
CA ILE A 161 -14.88 -7.14 4.71
C ILE A 161 -15.00 -8.08 5.91
N ILE A 162 -15.07 -9.39 5.67
CA ILE A 162 -15.13 -10.38 6.75
C ILE A 162 -13.87 -10.28 7.63
N MET A 163 -12.68 -10.25 7.03
CA MET A 163 -11.42 -10.13 7.77
C MET A 163 -11.33 -8.81 8.54
N ALA A 164 -11.80 -7.70 7.99
CA ALA A 164 -11.83 -6.40 8.67
C ALA A 164 -12.76 -6.42 9.90
N ILE A 165 -13.93 -7.07 9.80
CA ILE A 165 -14.84 -7.25 10.94
C ILE A 165 -14.18 -8.12 12.02
N VAL A 166 -13.56 -9.24 11.64
CA VAL A 166 -12.83 -10.12 12.57
C VAL A 166 -11.69 -9.35 13.25
N MET A 167 -10.97 -8.50 12.51
CA MET A 167 -9.91 -7.67 13.05
C MET A 167 -10.44 -6.65 14.05
N LEU A 168 -11.56 -5.98 13.76
CA LEU A 168 -12.18 -5.04 14.68
C LEU A 168 -12.61 -5.73 16.00
N ILE A 169 -13.26 -6.90 15.89
CA ILE A 169 -13.62 -7.70 17.07
C ILE A 169 -12.36 -8.09 17.85
N SER A 170 -11.31 -8.51 17.16
CA SER A 170 -10.04 -8.88 17.77
C SER A 170 -9.38 -7.67 18.47
N THR A 171 -9.45 -6.47 17.91
CA THR A 171 -8.94 -5.28 18.60
C THR A 171 -9.67 -5.03 19.94
N ILE A 172 -10.99 -5.23 19.99
CA ILE A 172 -11.78 -5.08 21.23
C ILE A 172 -11.41 -6.17 22.24
N VAL A 173 -11.37 -7.43 21.81
CA VAL A 173 -11.02 -8.57 22.68
C VAL A 173 -9.58 -8.47 23.18
N GLY A 174 -8.67 -8.01 22.33
CA GLY A 174 -7.24 -7.83 22.64
C GLY A 174 -6.98 -6.82 23.75
N PHE A 175 -7.92 -5.91 24.03
CA PHE A 175 -7.84 -5.03 25.19
C PHE A 175 -7.98 -5.77 26.53
N PHE A 176 -8.67 -6.91 26.54
CA PHE A 176 -8.91 -7.71 27.74
C PHE A 176 -8.00 -8.93 27.83
N VAL A 177 -7.60 -9.51 26.70
CA VAL A 177 -6.84 -10.76 26.64
C VAL A 177 -5.45 -10.51 26.06
N PHE A 178 -4.51 -10.18 26.94
CA PHE A 178 -3.09 -10.08 26.59
C PHE A 178 -2.45 -11.47 26.63
N SER A 179 -2.48 -12.18 25.49
CA SER A 179 -1.82 -13.47 25.31
C SER A 179 -1.00 -13.50 24.03
N ARG A 180 0.16 -14.15 24.06
CA ARG A 180 1.04 -14.32 22.89
C ARG A 180 0.33 -15.00 21.71
N TRP A 181 -0.51 -15.99 21.99
CA TRP A 181 -1.34 -16.65 20.97
C TRP A 181 -2.30 -15.68 20.29
N PHE A 182 -2.88 -14.78 21.07
CA PHE A 182 -3.80 -13.76 20.56
C PHE A 182 -3.07 -12.74 19.68
N GLU A 183 -1.90 -12.30 20.11
CA GLU A 183 -1.03 -11.41 19.33
C GLU A 183 -0.65 -12.04 17.98
N MET A 184 -0.22 -13.30 17.97
CA MET A 184 0.11 -14.03 16.74
C MET A 184 -1.07 -14.15 15.79
N PHE A 185 -2.27 -14.43 16.33
CA PHE A 185 -3.50 -14.44 15.54
C PHE A 185 -3.77 -13.06 14.91
N TYR A 186 -3.66 -11.99 15.69
CA TYR A 186 -3.87 -10.61 15.22
C TYR A 186 -2.90 -10.23 14.12
N VAL A 187 -1.60 -10.49 14.31
CA VAL A 187 -0.56 -10.17 13.33
C VAL A 187 -0.75 -10.99 12.04
N THR A 188 -1.08 -12.28 12.16
CA THR A 188 -1.37 -13.14 11.01
C THR A 188 -2.57 -12.62 10.22
N LEU A 189 -3.63 -12.22 10.91
CA LEU A 189 -4.80 -11.63 10.29
C LEU A 189 -4.46 -10.33 9.55
N SER A 190 -3.60 -9.47 10.13
CA SER A 190 -3.09 -8.27 9.45
C SER A 190 -2.39 -8.62 8.14
N VAL A 191 -1.50 -9.61 8.13
CA VAL A 191 -0.77 -10.04 6.92
C VAL A 191 -1.75 -10.43 5.81
N PHE A 192 -2.80 -11.18 6.14
CA PHE A 192 -3.83 -11.53 5.17
C PHE A 192 -4.58 -10.29 4.65
N ILE A 193 -5.00 -9.39 5.53
CA ILE A 193 -5.72 -8.16 5.16
C ILE A 193 -4.88 -7.31 4.21
N TYR A 194 -3.64 -6.98 4.58
CA TYR A 194 -2.76 -6.16 3.74
C TYR A 194 -2.42 -6.84 2.41
N SER A 195 -2.30 -8.18 2.39
CA SER A 195 -2.14 -8.92 1.13
C SER A 195 -3.36 -8.78 0.21
N LEU A 196 -4.58 -8.83 0.76
CA LEU A 196 -5.81 -8.63 -0.02
C LEU A 196 -5.96 -7.19 -0.50
N ILE A 197 -5.60 -6.19 0.32
CA ILE A 197 -5.61 -4.78 -0.08
C ILE A 197 -4.61 -4.57 -1.24
N LEU A 198 -3.40 -5.10 -1.13
CA LEU A 198 -2.39 -5.04 -2.19
C LEU A 198 -2.89 -5.66 -3.50
N LEU A 199 -3.57 -6.82 -3.43
CA LEU A 199 -4.20 -7.45 -4.58
C LEU A 199 -5.26 -6.54 -5.24
N ILE A 200 -6.10 -5.88 -4.43
CA ILE A 200 -7.11 -4.95 -4.92
C ILE A 200 -6.46 -3.75 -5.60
N ASP A 201 -5.41 -3.18 -5.01
CA ASP A 201 -4.74 -2.00 -5.57
C ASP A 201 -4.04 -2.30 -6.88
N ILE A 202 -3.39 -3.45 -6.97
CA ILE A 202 -2.80 -3.93 -8.22
C ILE A 202 -3.89 -4.19 -9.28
N TYR A 203 -5.04 -4.72 -8.88
CA TYR A 203 -6.18 -4.88 -9.78
C TYR A 203 -6.71 -3.51 -10.28
N MET A 204 -6.89 -2.55 -9.37
CA MET A 204 -7.39 -1.22 -9.69
C MET A 204 -6.44 -0.46 -10.62
N ILE A 205 -5.12 -0.51 -10.38
CA ILE A 205 -4.15 0.17 -11.25
C ILE A 205 -4.08 -0.49 -12.63
N SER A 206 -4.12 -1.82 -12.73
CA SER A 206 -4.15 -2.49 -14.03
C SER A 206 -5.41 -2.14 -14.82
N ASN A 207 -6.56 -2.07 -14.15
CA ASN A 207 -7.82 -1.68 -14.79
C ASN A 207 -7.81 -0.21 -15.23
N ALA A 208 -7.30 0.69 -14.40
CA ALA A 208 -7.13 2.09 -14.75
C ALA A 208 -6.16 2.26 -15.94
N ASN A 209 -5.06 1.51 -15.97
CA ASN A 209 -4.09 1.54 -17.07
C ASN A 209 -4.73 1.11 -18.40
N ARG A 210 -5.58 0.07 -18.40
CA ARG A 210 -6.37 -0.31 -19.59
C ARG A 210 -7.28 0.83 -20.05
N TYR A 211 -8.03 1.43 -19.13
CA TYR A 211 -8.92 2.54 -19.43
C TYR A 211 -8.20 3.76 -20.03
N PHE A 212 -7.04 4.15 -19.48
CA PHE A 212 -6.28 5.29 -20.01
C PHE A 212 -5.58 4.98 -21.34
N ASN A 213 -5.26 3.72 -21.63
CA ASN A 213 -4.72 3.32 -22.93
C ASN A 213 -5.76 3.44 -24.05
N GLU A 214 -7.04 3.34 -23.74
CA GLU A 214 -8.15 3.49 -24.70
C GLU A 214 -8.49 4.97 -24.98
N GLN A 215 -8.07 5.90 -24.11
CA GLN A 215 -8.32 7.33 -24.29
C GLN A 215 -7.27 8.01 -25.18
N MET A 216 -7.68 9.06 -25.91
CA MET A 216 -6.74 9.90 -26.68
C MET A 216 -5.67 10.50 -25.75
N ASN A 217 -4.40 10.41 -26.17
CA ASN A 217 -3.22 10.84 -25.40
C ASN A 217 -3.11 12.38 -25.38
N THR A 218 -4.02 13.06 -24.65
CA THR A 218 -4.02 14.52 -24.50
C THR A 218 -3.12 14.97 -23.35
N LYS A 219 -2.77 16.27 -23.31
CA LYS A 219 -2.01 16.87 -22.19
C LYS A 219 -2.74 16.71 -20.84
N ASN A 220 -4.08 16.77 -20.84
CA ASN A 220 -4.90 16.58 -19.65
C ASN A 220 -4.87 15.12 -19.18
N THR A 221 -5.00 14.16 -20.10
CA THR A 221 -4.89 12.73 -19.78
C THR A 221 -3.53 12.40 -19.15
N ASN A 222 -2.43 12.94 -19.67
CA ASN A 222 -1.10 12.72 -19.11
C ASN A 222 -0.92 13.30 -17.70
N LYS A 223 -1.52 14.46 -17.41
CA LYS A 223 -1.50 15.04 -16.06
C LYS A 223 -2.26 14.16 -15.06
N GLU A 224 -3.42 13.65 -15.44
CA GLU A 224 -4.22 12.77 -14.59
C GLU A 224 -3.51 11.43 -14.35
N ILE A 225 -2.89 10.84 -15.37
CA ILE A 225 -2.06 9.64 -15.24
C ILE A 225 -0.95 9.87 -14.20
N MET A 226 -0.29 11.03 -14.22
CA MET A 226 0.81 11.35 -13.31
C MET A 226 0.36 11.51 -11.85
N LYS A 227 -0.80 12.13 -11.60
CA LYS A 227 -1.36 12.25 -10.24
C LYS A 227 -1.79 10.89 -9.71
N LEU A 228 -2.50 10.12 -10.53
CA LEU A 228 -3.00 8.81 -10.16
C LEU A 228 -1.86 7.82 -9.93
N SER A 229 -0.76 7.94 -10.68
CA SER A 229 0.43 7.11 -10.46
C SER A 229 1.14 7.42 -9.15
N ILE A 230 1.20 8.68 -8.71
CA ILE A 230 1.69 9.04 -7.37
C ILE A 230 0.80 8.39 -6.30
N TYR A 231 -0.51 8.57 -6.42
CA TYR A 231 -1.48 8.05 -5.44
C TYR A 231 -1.33 6.53 -5.27
N PHE A 232 -1.35 5.78 -6.37
CA PHE A 232 -1.18 4.34 -6.32
C PHE A 232 0.22 3.92 -5.86
N GLY A 233 1.27 4.62 -6.31
CA GLY A 233 2.64 4.32 -5.87
C GLY A 233 2.81 4.47 -4.37
N PHE A 234 2.27 5.54 -3.78
CA PHE A 234 2.23 5.76 -2.34
C PHE A 234 1.42 4.69 -1.62
N LYS A 235 0.20 4.40 -2.09
CA LYS A 235 -0.69 3.43 -1.44
C LYS A 235 -0.09 2.02 -1.42
N ILE A 236 0.47 1.57 -2.55
CA ILE A 236 1.17 0.29 -2.65
C ILE A 236 2.38 0.26 -1.72
N ALA A 237 3.17 1.34 -1.65
CA ALA A 237 4.33 1.42 -0.76
C ALA A 237 3.91 1.37 0.71
N TYR A 238 2.82 2.04 1.05
CA TYR A 238 2.24 2.04 2.38
C TYR A 238 1.85 0.62 2.81
N ASP A 239 1.05 -0.07 1.99
CA ASP A 239 0.59 -1.43 2.28
C ASP A 239 1.78 -2.41 2.37
N CYS A 240 2.78 -2.25 1.49
CA CYS A 240 4.01 -3.03 1.55
C CYS A 240 4.78 -2.81 2.85
N ILE A 241 4.94 -1.58 3.35
CA ILE A 241 5.66 -1.31 4.61
C ILE A 241 4.96 -1.98 5.80
N TYR A 242 3.63 -1.89 5.87
CA TYR A 242 2.88 -2.57 6.93
C TYR A 242 2.95 -4.09 6.81
N LEU A 243 2.89 -4.62 5.58
CA LEU A 243 3.05 -6.05 5.35
C LEU A 243 4.44 -6.54 5.78
N ILE A 244 5.51 -5.78 5.48
CA ILE A 244 6.87 -6.04 5.98
C ILE A 244 6.89 -6.04 7.51
N TYR A 245 6.29 -5.02 8.14
CA TYR A 245 6.21 -4.93 9.60
C TYR A 245 5.55 -6.15 10.26
N TYR A 246 4.37 -6.56 9.78
CA TYR A 246 3.66 -7.69 10.37
C TYR A 246 4.34 -9.04 10.08
N LEU A 247 4.91 -9.22 8.89
CA LEU A 247 5.73 -10.41 8.58
C LEU A 247 6.96 -10.49 9.49
N PHE A 248 7.65 -9.37 9.68
CA PHE A 248 8.81 -9.30 10.55
C PHE A 248 8.46 -9.67 12.00
N ARG A 249 7.32 -9.18 12.48
CA ARG A 249 6.80 -9.58 13.81
C ARG A 249 6.51 -11.08 13.89
N ILE A 250 5.87 -11.68 12.88
CA ILE A 250 5.64 -13.14 12.84
C ILE A 250 6.97 -13.89 12.97
N PHE A 251 7.99 -13.50 12.21
CA PHE A 251 9.27 -14.22 12.25
C PHE A 251 10.00 -14.08 13.59
N ILE A 252 9.94 -12.90 14.22
CA ILE A 252 10.49 -12.71 15.58
C ILE A 252 9.71 -13.56 16.58
N GLU A 253 8.38 -13.51 16.54
CA GLU A 253 7.55 -14.26 17.47
C GLU A 253 7.63 -15.77 17.27
N LEU A 254 7.93 -16.28 16.07
CA LEU A 254 8.18 -17.70 15.86
C LEU A 254 9.53 -18.18 16.40
N LYS A 255 10.50 -17.26 16.59
CA LYS A 255 11.82 -17.59 17.14
C LYS A 255 11.82 -17.68 18.67
N ASN A 256 11.06 -16.80 19.33
CA ASN A 256 10.91 -16.76 20.79
C ASN A 256 10.04 -17.89 21.32
#